data_AF-A0A3Q8SUB7-F1
#
_entry.id   AF-A0A3Q8SUB7-F1
#
_cell.length_a   1.000
_cell.length_b   1.000
_cell.length_c   1.000
_cell.angle_alpha   90.00
_cell.angle_beta   90.00
_cell.angle_gamma   90.00
#
_symmetry.space_group_name_H-M   'P 1'
#
loop_
_entity.id
_entity.type
_entity.pdbx_description
1 polymer ?
#
loop_
_entity_poly.entity_id
_entity_poly.type
_entity_poly.pdbx_seq_one_letter_code
_entity_poly.pdbx_strand_id
1 'polypeptide(L)'
;MKKKITLGLFLAYILFCGFLFIKTRFTTPDQQPVLQSEKAQKYKKLLDNAGLKGNMTIYKNKQRMWQYTTAGDANSSYLINSVQKELTAGLIMRAISENKFSLDDKVAKFY
;
A
#
# COMPACT_ATOMS: atom_id res chain seq x y z
N MET A 1 -8.35 -17.87 54.69
CA MET A 1 -7.28 -17.94 53.67
C MET A 1 -7.77 -18.33 52.27
N LYS A 2 -8.79 -19.19 52.09
CA LYS A 2 -9.27 -19.66 50.77
C LYS A 2 -9.73 -18.56 49.79
N LYS A 3 -10.41 -17.49 50.26
CA LYS A 3 -10.93 -16.40 49.39
C LYS A 3 -9.85 -15.54 48.71
N LYS A 4 -8.66 -15.41 49.32
CA LYS A 4 -7.56 -14.62 48.74
C LYS A 4 -6.86 -15.37 47.60
N ILE A 5 -6.79 -16.70 47.70
CA ILE A 5 -6.20 -17.59 46.69
C ILE A 5 -7.09 -17.63 45.43
N THR A 6 -8.41 -17.71 45.61
CA THR A 6 -9.36 -17.69 44.49
C THR A 6 -9.35 -16.36 43.73
N LEU A 7 -9.18 -15.23 44.42
CA LEU A 7 -9.07 -13.91 43.78
C LEU A 7 -7.77 -13.77 42.98
N GLY A 8 -6.64 -14.28 43.51
CA GLY A 8 -5.36 -14.27 42.81
C GLY A 8 -5.37 -15.11 41.53
N LEU A 9 -5.98 -16.30 41.57
CA LEU A 9 -6.16 -17.16 40.40
C LEU A 9 -7.05 -16.51 39.33
N PHE A 10 -8.11 -15.82 39.74
CA PHE A 10 -8.99 -15.12 38.83
C PHE A 10 -8.29 -13.94 38.13
N LEU A 11 -7.47 -13.19 38.87
CA LEU A 11 -6.66 -12.10 38.30
C LEU A 11 -5.61 -12.63 37.30
N ALA A 12 -4.94 -13.74 37.64
CA ALA A 12 -3.96 -14.38 36.76
C ALA A 12 -4.61 -14.89 35.46
N TYR A 13 -5.83 -15.42 35.54
CA TYR A 13 -6.60 -15.85 34.38
C TYR A 13 -6.95 -14.69 33.45
N ILE A 14 -7.41 -13.56 34.00
CA ILE A 14 -7.72 -12.35 33.21
C ILE A 14 -6.45 -11.84 32.50
N LEU A 15 -5.32 -11.79 33.19
CA LEU A 15 -4.04 -11.38 32.60
C LEU A 15 -3.58 -12.33 31.49
N PHE A 16 -3.77 -13.63 31.67
CA PHE A 16 -3.44 -14.64 30.67
C PHE A 16 -4.33 -14.55 29.43
N CYS A 17 -5.65 -14.36 29.61
CA CYS A 17 -6.58 -14.14 28.50
C CYS A 17 -6.28 -12.84 27.74
N GLY A 18 -5.96 -11.75 28.47
CA GLY A 18 -5.54 -10.49 27.86
C GLY A 18 -4.25 -10.63 27.06
N PHE A 19 -3.26 -11.36 27.58
CA PHE A 19 -2.01 -11.64 26.89
C PHE A 19 -2.22 -12.47 25.60
N LEU A 20 -3.05 -13.52 25.66
CA LEU A 20 -3.40 -14.32 24.47
C LEU A 20 -4.16 -13.51 23.41
N PHE A 21 -5.08 -12.63 23.84
CA PHE A 21 -5.81 -11.74 22.93
C PHE A 21 -4.88 -10.75 22.22
N ILE A 22 -3.93 -10.16 22.95
CA ILE A 22 -2.91 -9.28 22.36
C ILE A 22 -2.00 -10.05 21.39
N LYS A 23 -1.50 -11.23 21.79
CA LYS A 23 -0.60 -12.01 20.93
C LYS A 23 -1.26 -12.45 19.62
N THR A 24 -2.54 -12.81 19.65
CA THR A 24 -3.28 -13.23 18.45
C THR A 24 -3.66 -12.08 17.52
N ARG A 25 -3.88 -10.87 18.06
CA ARG A 25 -4.26 -9.68 17.26
C ARG A 25 -3.07 -8.88 16.74
N PHE A 26 -1.94 -8.88 17.47
CA PHE A 26 -0.79 -8.01 17.19
C PHE A 26 0.47 -8.78 16.80
N THR A 27 0.48 -10.12 16.84
CA THR A 27 1.66 -10.95 16.52
C THR A 27 1.42 -11.95 15.40
N THR A 28 0.45 -11.70 14.50
CA THR A 28 0.54 -12.26 13.16
C THR A 28 1.56 -11.40 12.44
N PRO A 29 2.75 -11.90 12.06
CA PRO A 29 3.57 -11.19 11.10
C PRO A 29 2.65 -11.01 9.89
N ASP A 30 2.38 -9.77 9.50
CA ASP A 30 1.65 -9.47 8.28
C ASP A 30 2.43 -10.17 7.18
N GLN A 31 1.97 -11.37 6.78
CA GLN A 31 2.60 -12.15 5.72
C GLN A 31 2.43 -11.27 4.50
N GLN A 32 3.47 -10.48 4.22
CA GLN A 32 3.46 -9.57 3.08
C GLN A 32 3.04 -10.43 1.90
N PRO A 33 1.96 -10.08 1.22
CA PRO A 33 1.49 -10.89 0.13
C PRO A 33 2.64 -10.89 -0.88
N VAL A 34 3.35 -12.01 -1.01
CA VAL A 34 4.47 -12.14 -1.93
C VAL A 34 3.86 -12.54 -3.27
N LEU A 35 4.23 -11.84 -4.33
CA LEU A 35 3.84 -12.29 -5.66
C LEU A 35 4.36 -13.72 -5.88
N GLN A 36 3.46 -14.66 -6.19
CA GLN A 36 3.82 -16.05 -6.45
C GLN A 36 4.98 -16.14 -7.43
N SER A 37 5.95 -17.01 -7.12
CA SER A 37 7.24 -17.11 -7.82
C SER A 37 7.07 -17.32 -9.33
N GLU A 38 6.08 -18.09 -9.77
CA GLU A 38 5.79 -18.31 -11.19
C GLU A 38 5.38 -17.02 -11.91
N LYS A 39 4.48 -16.22 -11.32
CA LYS A 39 4.06 -14.93 -11.89
C LYS A 39 5.22 -13.93 -11.92
N ALA A 40 6.02 -13.90 -10.85
CA ALA A 40 7.21 -13.05 -10.79
C ALA A 40 8.22 -13.41 -11.89
N GLN A 41 8.47 -14.71 -12.12
CA GLN A 41 9.34 -15.18 -13.21
C GLN A 41 8.79 -14.82 -14.59
N LYS A 42 7.47 -14.90 -14.80
CA LYS A 42 6.83 -14.48 -16.05
C LYS A 42 7.06 -12.99 -16.32
N TYR A 43 6.83 -12.13 -15.33
CA TYR A 43 7.07 -10.68 -15.50
C TYR A 43 8.54 -10.37 -15.73
N LYS A 44 9.45 -11.03 -15.00
CA LYS A 44 10.88 -10.91 -15.22
C LYS A 44 11.25 -11.24 -16.68
N LYS A 45 10.85 -12.42 -17.17
CA LYS A 45 11.13 -12.84 -18.56
C LYS A 45 10.56 -11.86 -19.59
N LEU A 46 9.36 -11.33 -19.37
CA LEU A 46 8.76 -10.35 -20.27
C LEU A 46 9.56 -9.04 -20.33
N LEU A 47 10.00 -8.53 -19.18
CA LEU A 47 10.78 -7.30 -19.11
C LEU A 47 12.17 -7.48 -19.72
N ASP A 48 12.82 -8.60 -19.41
CA ASP A 48 14.14 -8.95 -19.96
C ASP A 48 14.07 -9.09 -21.50
N ASN A 49 13.05 -9.79 -22.02
CA ASN A 49 12.84 -9.97 -23.46
C ASN A 49 12.46 -8.68 -24.19
N ALA A 50 11.74 -7.78 -23.53
CA ALA A 50 11.36 -6.49 -24.11
C ALA A 50 12.53 -5.48 -24.14
N GLY A 51 13.67 -5.80 -23.53
CA GLY A 51 14.82 -4.90 -23.46
C GLY A 51 14.56 -3.62 -22.66
N LEU A 52 13.52 -3.63 -21.81
CA LEU A 52 13.12 -2.45 -21.04
C LEU A 52 14.12 -2.22 -19.90
N LYS A 53 14.71 -1.02 -19.87
CA LYS A 53 15.61 -0.56 -18.81
C LYS A 53 14.84 0.30 -17.83
N GLY A 54 14.73 -0.14 -16.59
CA GLY A 54 14.11 0.63 -15.52
C GLY A 54 13.59 -0.25 -14.39
N ASN A 55 12.47 0.15 -13.78
CA ASN A 55 11.91 -0.49 -12.60
C ASN A 55 10.44 -0.89 -12.82
N MET A 56 10.05 -2.05 -12.32
CA MET A 56 8.66 -2.47 -12.17
C MET A 56 8.37 -2.73 -10.70
N THR A 57 7.32 -2.11 -10.19
CA THR A 57 6.84 -2.34 -8.82
C THR A 57 5.36 -2.70 -8.86
N ILE A 58 4.97 -3.74 -8.14
CA ILE A 58 3.58 -4.22 -8.09
C ILE A 58 3.06 -4.00 -6.68
N TYR A 59 1.88 -3.38 -6.59
CA TYR A 59 1.15 -3.19 -5.33
C TYR A 59 -0.15 -3.99 -5.35
N LYS A 60 -0.57 -4.49 -4.18
CA LYS A 60 -1.89 -5.08 -3.93
C LYS A 60 -2.31 -4.70 -2.53
N ASN A 61 -3.57 -4.29 -2.36
CA ASN A 61 -4.09 -3.89 -1.04
C ASN A 61 -3.20 -2.85 -0.33
N LYS A 62 -2.69 -1.86 -1.07
CA LYS A 62 -1.76 -0.81 -0.60
C LYS A 62 -0.39 -1.32 -0.10
N GLN A 63 -0.11 -2.61 -0.22
CA GLN A 63 1.18 -3.20 0.12
C GLN A 63 1.97 -3.49 -1.15
N ARG A 64 3.29 -3.27 -1.09
CA ARG A 64 4.21 -3.63 -2.17
C ARG A 64 4.40 -5.14 -2.18
N MET A 65 4.04 -5.77 -3.29
CA MET A 65 4.07 -7.21 -3.49
C MET A 65 5.40 -7.73 -4.01
N TRP A 66 6.01 -6.92 -4.88
CA TRP A 66 7.17 -7.30 -5.68
C TRP A 66 7.78 -6.08 -6.34
N GLN A 67 9.10 -6.14 -6.56
CA GLN A 67 9.87 -5.14 -7.26
C GLN A 67 10.95 -5.82 -8.10
N TYR A 68 11.20 -5.28 -9.28
CA TYR A 68 12.27 -5.71 -10.17
C TYR A 68 12.89 -4.51 -10.88
N THR A 69 14.22 -4.53 -10.99
CA THR A 69 15.03 -3.45 -11.53
C THR A 69 15.96 -4.02 -12.58
N THR A 70 15.90 -3.48 -13.80
CA THR A 70 16.83 -3.81 -14.89
C THR A 70 17.86 -2.70 -15.14
N ALA A 71 17.60 -1.47 -14.67
CA ALA A 71 18.54 -0.35 -14.71
C ALA A 71 18.22 0.68 -13.61
N GLY A 72 19.25 1.35 -13.10
CA GLY A 72 19.12 2.30 -11.99
C GLY A 72 18.90 1.61 -10.64
N ASP A 73 18.18 2.27 -9.75
CA ASP A 73 17.75 1.73 -8.45
C ASP A 73 16.25 1.89 -8.25
N ALA A 74 15.72 1.27 -7.19
CA ALA A 74 14.31 1.30 -6.82
C ALA A 74 13.71 2.71 -6.62
N ASN A 75 14.53 3.73 -6.40
CA ASN A 75 14.14 5.11 -6.10
C ASN A 75 14.42 6.07 -7.28
N SER A 76 14.91 5.56 -8.40
CA SER A 76 15.21 6.35 -9.59
C SER A 76 13.94 6.98 -10.14
N SER A 77 14.04 8.24 -10.56
CA SER A 77 12.93 9.00 -11.13
C SER A 77 12.90 8.88 -12.65
N TYR A 78 11.69 8.71 -13.21
CA TYR A 78 11.48 8.59 -14.65
C TYR A 78 10.42 9.59 -15.12
N LEU A 79 10.50 9.99 -16.38
CA LEU A 79 9.43 10.76 -17.01
C LEU A 79 8.18 9.88 -17.15
N ILE A 80 7.10 10.26 -16.47
CA ILE A 80 5.82 9.53 -16.51
C ILE A 80 4.91 9.99 -17.66
N ASN A 81 5.31 11.01 -18.42
CA ASN A 81 4.62 11.54 -19.61
C ASN A 81 3.10 11.73 -19.38
N SER A 82 2.27 11.09 -20.20
CA SER A 82 0.81 11.27 -20.17
C SER A 82 0.14 10.86 -18.86
N VAL A 83 0.80 10.09 -17.98
CA VAL A 83 0.28 9.82 -16.62
C VAL A 83 0.11 11.12 -15.82
N GLN A 84 0.87 12.18 -16.14
CA GLN A 84 0.70 13.50 -15.52
C GLN A 84 -0.71 14.10 -15.75
N LYS A 85 -1.41 13.69 -16.81
CA LYS A 85 -2.77 14.18 -17.12
C LYS A 85 -3.77 13.73 -16.05
N GLU A 86 -3.64 12.51 -15.55
CA GLU A 86 -4.51 11.98 -14.48
C GLU A 86 -4.29 12.74 -13.17
N LEU A 87 -3.01 13.02 -12.83
CA LEU A 87 -2.67 13.85 -11.68
C LEU A 87 -3.24 15.27 -11.81
N THR A 88 -3.13 15.86 -13.00
CA THR A 88 -3.69 17.19 -13.30
C THR A 88 -5.21 17.20 -13.17
N ALA A 89 -5.90 16.22 -13.74
CA ALA A 89 -7.34 16.07 -13.58
C ALA A 89 -7.74 15.92 -12.11
N GLY A 90 -6.98 15.16 -11.32
CA GLY A 90 -7.18 15.04 -9.87
C GLY A 90 -7.09 16.39 -9.14
N LEU A 91 -6.11 17.23 -9.50
CA LEU A 91 -5.97 18.58 -8.94
C LEU A 91 -7.14 19.50 -9.35
N ILE A 92 -7.60 19.41 -10.60
CA ILE A 92 -8.77 20.15 -11.09
C ILE A 92 -10.01 19.75 -10.28
N MET A 93 -10.28 18.45 -10.14
CA MET A 93 -11.42 17.95 -9.37
C MET A 93 -11.34 18.34 -7.90
N ARG A 94 -10.13 18.38 -7.32
CA ARG A 94 -9.93 18.88 -5.97
C ARG A 94 -10.35 20.35 -5.85
N ALA A 95 -9.94 21.20 -6.78
CA ALA A 95 -10.32 22.61 -6.77
C ALA A 95 -11.85 22.82 -6.94
N ILE A 96 -12.51 22.00 -7.77
CA ILE A 96 -13.97 21.99 -7.90
C ILE A 96 -14.63 21.59 -6.59
N SER A 97 -14.12 20.55 -5.90
CA SER A 97 -14.65 20.13 -4.60
C SER A 97 -14.50 21.19 -3.51
N GLU A 98 -13.54 22.11 -3.66
CA GLU A 98 -13.32 23.27 -2.81
C GLU A 98 -14.13 24.50 -3.26
N ASN A 99 -15.08 24.33 -4.18
CA ASN A 99 -15.93 25.39 -4.76
C ASN A 99 -15.15 26.54 -5.43
N LYS A 100 -13.94 26.28 -5.92
CA LYS A 100 -13.13 27.32 -6.60
C LYS A 100 -13.62 27.61 -8.03
N PHE A 101 -14.19 26.60 -8.70
CA PHE A 101 -14.81 26.72 -10.02
C PHE A 101 -15.71 25.50 -10.31
N SER A 102 -16.45 25.54 -11.43
CA SER A 102 -17.29 24.46 -11.93
C SER A 102 -16.70 23.83 -13.21
N LEU A 103 -17.06 22.57 -13.49
CA LEU A 103 -16.78 21.93 -14.79
C LEU A 103 -17.53 22.61 -15.95
N ASP A 104 -18.64 23.28 -15.65
CA ASP A 104 -19.46 23.99 -16.64
C ASP A 104 -18.96 25.43 -16.90
N ASP A 105 -17.95 25.89 -16.15
CA ASP A 105 -17.36 27.20 -16.39
C ASP A 105 -16.73 27.23 -17.79
N LYS A 106 -17.07 28.25 -18.56
CA LYS A 106 -16.41 28.52 -19.85
C LYS A 106 -14.93 28.78 -19.60
N VAL A 107 -14.07 28.26 -20.47
CA VAL A 107 -12.61 28.50 -20.41
C VAL A 107 -12.27 29.99 -20.37
N ALA A 108 -13.05 30.82 -21.08
CA ALA A 108 -12.92 32.29 -21.10
C ALA A 108 -13.08 32.98 -19.72
N LYS A 109 -13.48 32.25 -18.69
CA LYS A 109 -13.51 32.73 -17.30
C LYS A 109 -12.10 32.83 -16.70
N PHE A 110 -11.15 32.03 -17.21
CA PHE A 110 -9.80 31.88 -16.63
C PHE A 110 -8.69 32.43 -17.53
N TYR A 111 -8.96 32.62 -18.83
CA TYR A 111 -8.05 33.08 -19.86
C TYR A 111 -8.78 34.06 -20.77
#